data_AF-A0A3D1SKJ8-F1
#
_entry.id   AF-A0A3D1SKJ8-F1
#
_cell.length_a   1.000
_cell.length_b   1.000
_cell.length_c   1.000
_cell.angle_alpha   90.00
_cell.angle_beta   90.00
_cell.angle_gamma   90.00
#
_symmetry.space_group_name_H-M   'P 1'
#
loop_
_entity.id
_entity.type
_entity.pdbx_description
1 polymer ?
#
loop_
_entity_poly.entity_id
_entity_poly.type
_entity_poly.pdbx_seq_one_letter_code
_entity_poly.pdbx_strand_id
1 'polypeptide(L)'
;MKKRNFKVALFSLFTITALMIGTFATGAVFASGSNHSVQSSGGVSVSAQKGSSQTVNGQSMNVRSLPQEGNSPAKNHTSLPLGVSPNLAAAKKNASHNMNAPRGGTALADPGSTTSEKVSFNGMADSATICPFFGGCQPPDMALATSPQFVFQGVNTSFALYDNSGHRVAGPVNSQVFFGVPNPKPAGCDPAGPFLSDPRAFYDPNTGLFWAAMLQIENVEGAIGPKCKFLSQYWIANFNPTSGAECVYNFDMALGTKNFADYTQFGFSGKTIAFTGNMFNQAG
;
A
#
# COMPACT_ATOMS: atom_id res chain seq x y z
N MET A 1 -54.11 -55.19 -16.70
CA MET A 1 -52.77 -55.18 -16.05
C MET A 1 -51.78 -54.41 -16.93
N LYS A 2 -51.48 -53.15 -16.58
CA LYS A 2 -50.69 -52.20 -17.39
C LYS A 2 -49.21 -52.28 -16.99
N LYS A 3 -48.39 -52.94 -17.81
CA LYS A 3 -46.91 -52.85 -17.79
C LYS A 3 -46.47 -51.86 -18.87
N ARG A 4 -46.36 -50.59 -18.52
CA ARG A 4 -45.66 -49.58 -19.32
C ARG A 4 -45.34 -48.43 -18.37
N ASN A 5 -44.06 -48.03 -18.31
CA ASN A 5 -43.49 -46.85 -17.61
C ASN A 5 -42.30 -47.10 -16.67
N PHE A 6 -41.61 -48.25 -16.73
CA PHE A 6 -40.35 -48.41 -15.97
C PHE A 6 -39.08 -48.08 -16.78
N LYS A 7 -39.16 -48.02 -18.11
CA LYS A 7 -37.99 -47.76 -18.97
C LYS A 7 -37.69 -46.28 -19.21
N VAL A 8 -38.61 -45.37 -18.87
CA VAL A 8 -38.42 -43.92 -19.06
C VAL A 8 -37.70 -43.30 -17.85
N ALA A 9 -37.91 -43.81 -16.64
CA ALA A 9 -37.26 -43.30 -15.44
C ALA A 9 -35.75 -43.59 -15.37
N LEU A 10 -35.28 -44.67 -16.01
CA LEU A 10 -33.85 -45.03 -15.99
C LEU A 10 -32.99 -44.21 -16.96
N PHE A 11 -33.59 -43.69 -18.04
CA PHE A 11 -32.87 -42.84 -19.01
C PHE A 11 -32.73 -41.39 -18.54
N SER A 12 -33.65 -40.90 -17.69
CA SER A 12 -33.61 -39.53 -17.15
C SER A 12 -32.61 -39.36 -15.98
N LEU A 13 -32.18 -40.44 -15.32
CA LEU A 13 -31.19 -40.36 -14.23
C LEU A 13 -29.74 -40.34 -14.75
N PHE A 14 -29.48 -40.85 -15.95
CA PHE A 14 -28.14 -40.84 -16.56
C PHE A 14 -27.80 -39.50 -17.23
N THR A 15 -28.81 -38.75 -17.72
CA THR A 15 -28.58 -37.42 -18.32
C THR A 15 -28.33 -36.31 -17.30
N ILE A 16 -28.83 -36.43 -16.07
CA ILE A 16 -28.58 -35.43 -15.00
C ILE A 16 -27.19 -35.63 -14.38
N THR A 17 -26.70 -36.87 -14.28
CA THR A 17 -25.33 -37.13 -13.79
C THR A 17 -24.25 -36.73 -14.80
N ALA A 18 -24.52 -36.84 -16.10
CA ALA A 18 -23.61 -36.36 -17.15
C ALA A 18 -23.54 -34.82 -17.25
N LEU A 19 -24.58 -34.09 -16.81
CA LEU A 19 -24.57 -32.63 -16.78
C LEU A 19 -23.88 -32.07 -15.51
N MET A 20 -23.84 -32.84 -14.41
CA MET A 20 -23.19 -32.45 -13.16
C MET A 20 -21.68 -32.77 -13.10
N ILE A 21 -21.15 -33.56 -14.04
CA ILE A 21 -19.70 -33.74 -14.21
C ILE A 21 -19.12 -32.71 -15.22
N GLY A 22 -19.98 -32.03 -15.99
CA GLY A 22 -19.58 -31.02 -16.99
C GLY A 22 -19.38 -29.59 -16.47
N THR A 23 -19.61 -29.31 -15.18
CA THR A 23 -19.54 -27.95 -14.61
C THR A 23 -18.41 -27.73 -13.59
N PHE A 24 -17.51 -28.71 -13.42
CA PHE A 24 -16.29 -28.57 -12.61
C PHE A 24 -14.98 -28.46 -13.42
N ALA A 25 -15.07 -28.19 -14.74
CA ALA A 25 -13.89 -28.12 -15.63
C ALA A 25 -13.76 -26.81 -16.43
N THR A 26 -14.49 -25.76 -16.07
CA THR A 26 -14.39 -24.42 -16.72
C THR A 26 -14.07 -23.34 -15.69
N GLY A 27 -12.90 -23.45 -15.07
CA GLY A 27 -12.37 -22.43 -14.16
C GLY A 27 -10.84 -22.38 -14.09
N ALA A 28 -10.14 -23.11 -14.97
CA ALA A 28 -8.68 -23.14 -15.06
C ALA A 28 -8.18 -22.79 -16.48
N VAL A 29 -8.95 -22.00 -17.24
CA VAL A 29 -8.56 -21.53 -18.58
C VAL A 29 -8.24 -20.04 -18.51
N PHE A 30 -7.27 -19.68 -17.67
CA PHE A 30 -6.36 -18.53 -17.82
C PHE A 30 -5.07 -18.83 -17.04
N ALA A 31 -4.48 -20.01 -17.26
CA ALA A 31 -3.11 -20.31 -16.82
C ALA A 31 -2.42 -21.38 -17.70
N SER A 32 -2.94 -21.68 -18.88
CA SER A 32 -2.19 -22.40 -19.92
C SER A 32 -1.84 -21.40 -21.01
N GLY A 33 -0.86 -20.55 -20.71
CA GLY A 33 -0.18 -19.81 -21.76
C GLY A 33 0.39 -20.81 -22.74
N SER A 34 -0.09 -20.78 -23.98
CA SER A 34 0.52 -21.46 -25.10
C SER A 34 2.02 -21.17 -25.07
N ASN A 35 2.85 -22.21 -25.05
CA ASN A 35 4.29 -22.14 -25.25
C ASN A 35 4.60 -21.69 -26.70
N HIS A 36 4.11 -20.52 -27.11
CA HIS A 36 4.81 -19.75 -28.12
C HIS A 36 6.00 -19.13 -27.41
N SER A 37 7.14 -19.80 -27.53
CA SER A 37 8.45 -19.23 -27.28
C SER A 37 8.62 -18.02 -28.19
N VAL A 38 8.12 -16.86 -27.76
CA VAL A 38 8.73 -15.60 -28.16
C VAL A 38 10.09 -15.65 -27.50
N GLN A 39 11.08 -15.99 -28.32
CA GLN A 39 12.48 -16.01 -27.98
C GLN A 39 12.91 -14.56 -27.77
N SER A 40 12.50 -13.98 -26.62
CA SER A 40 13.11 -12.79 -26.05
C SER A 40 14.53 -13.17 -25.71
N SER A 41 15.47 -12.71 -26.51
CA SER A 41 16.92 -12.92 -26.38
C SER A 41 17.54 -12.22 -25.15
N GLY A 42 16.73 -11.65 -24.26
CA GLY A 42 17.16 -11.23 -22.93
C GLY A 42 16.67 -12.24 -21.90
N GLY A 43 17.57 -13.08 -21.38
CA GLY A 43 17.29 -13.94 -20.23
C GLY A 43 17.04 -13.09 -18.99
N VAL A 44 15.79 -12.73 -18.73
CA VAL A 44 15.39 -12.11 -17.46
C VAL A 44 15.36 -13.24 -16.43
N SER A 45 16.40 -13.34 -15.62
CA SER A 45 16.41 -14.24 -14.47
C SER A 45 15.35 -13.77 -13.47
N VAL A 46 14.26 -14.53 -13.33
CA VAL A 46 13.27 -14.29 -12.27
C VAL A 46 13.89 -14.77 -10.97
N SER A 47 14.33 -13.84 -10.11
CA SER A 47 14.94 -14.12 -8.80
C SER A 47 13.91 -14.36 -7.68
N ALA A 48 12.61 -14.30 -8.00
CA ALA A 48 11.55 -14.44 -7.01
C ALA A 48 11.60 -15.84 -6.35
N GLN A 49 11.97 -15.87 -5.07
CA GLN A 49 11.92 -17.08 -4.25
C GLN A 49 10.65 -17.07 -3.40
N LYS A 50 9.98 -18.23 -3.30
CA LYS A 50 8.83 -18.39 -2.42
C LYS A 50 9.30 -18.33 -0.97
N GLY A 51 8.92 -17.28 -0.24
CA GLY A 51 9.09 -17.16 1.20
C GLY A 51 7.78 -17.41 1.94
N SER A 52 7.87 -17.91 3.18
CA SER A 52 6.75 -17.93 4.13
C SER A 52 7.22 -17.21 5.38
N SER A 53 6.66 -16.05 5.68
CA SER A 53 6.88 -15.40 6.98
C SER A 53 5.80 -15.85 7.96
N GLN A 54 6.18 -16.05 9.21
CA GLN A 54 5.22 -16.30 10.28
C GLN A 54 4.76 -14.96 10.86
N THR A 55 3.44 -14.80 11.04
CA THR A 55 2.86 -13.64 11.71
C THR A 55 3.45 -13.48 13.11
N VAL A 56 4.19 -12.39 13.33
CA VAL A 56 4.69 -12.03 14.65
C VAL A 56 3.64 -11.17 15.35
N ASN A 57 2.71 -11.85 16.03
CA ASN A 57 1.79 -11.28 17.02
C ASN A 57 0.77 -10.23 16.48
N GLY A 58 -0.48 -10.63 16.31
CA GLY A 58 -1.57 -9.69 16.04
C GLY A 58 -2.00 -8.97 17.31
N GLN A 59 -1.61 -7.69 17.45
CA GLN A 59 -2.18 -6.82 18.48
C GLN A 59 -3.42 -6.12 17.92
N SER A 60 -4.59 -6.41 18.50
CA SER A 60 -5.79 -5.61 18.22
C SER A 60 -5.69 -4.32 19.02
N MET A 61 -5.11 -3.30 18.40
CA MET A 61 -5.14 -1.94 18.93
C MET A 61 -6.27 -1.20 18.25
N ASN A 62 -6.97 -0.31 18.98
CA ASN A 62 -7.91 0.60 18.35
C ASN A 62 -7.11 1.83 17.91
N VAL A 63 -6.97 2.05 16.61
CA VAL A 63 -6.23 3.20 16.05
C VAL A 63 -6.69 4.55 16.64
N ARG A 64 -7.95 4.66 17.06
CA ARG A 64 -8.50 5.86 17.71
C ARG A 64 -8.05 6.05 19.16
N SER A 65 -7.60 4.98 19.80
CA SER A 65 -7.10 4.96 21.19
C SER A 65 -5.58 5.10 21.29
N LEU A 66 -4.87 5.03 20.15
CA LEU A 66 -3.42 5.15 20.15
C LEU A 66 -2.99 6.55 20.56
N PRO A 67 -1.84 6.69 21.25
CA PRO A 67 -1.24 7.99 21.55
C PRO A 67 -1.10 8.81 20.27
N GLN A 68 -1.76 9.97 20.27
CA GLN A 68 -1.71 10.89 19.13
C GLN A 68 -0.54 11.85 19.30
N GLU A 69 0.09 12.17 18.19
CA GLU A 69 1.10 13.22 18.14
C GLU A 69 0.41 14.57 18.38
N GLY A 70 1.09 15.46 19.11
CA GLY A 70 0.60 16.82 19.29
C GLY A 70 0.41 17.51 17.93
N ASN A 71 -0.55 18.42 17.86
CA ASN A 71 -0.68 19.32 16.71
C ASN A 71 0.55 20.22 16.64
N SER A 72 1.64 19.77 16.04
CA SER A 72 2.71 20.68 15.67
C SER A 72 2.19 21.51 14.50
N PRO A 73 2.20 22.85 14.59
CA PRO A 73 1.95 23.65 13.41
C PRO A 73 2.96 23.20 12.35
N ALA A 74 2.46 22.95 11.13
CA ALA A 74 3.33 22.81 9.98
C ALA A 74 4.31 23.99 10.07
N LYS A 75 5.61 23.70 10.16
CA LYS A 75 6.59 24.78 10.02
C LYS A 75 6.23 25.45 8.69
N ASN A 76 6.09 26.78 8.70
CA ASN A 76 5.92 27.59 7.48
C ASN A 76 7.19 27.45 6.64
N HIS A 77 7.40 26.28 6.07
CA HIS A 77 8.39 26.06 5.06
C HIS A 77 7.79 26.62 3.80
N THR A 78 8.50 27.57 3.20
CA THR A 78 8.29 27.96 1.81
C THR A 78 8.05 26.70 1.02
N SER A 79 6.79 26.51 0.60
CA SER A 79 6.36 25.38 -0.20
C SER A 79 7.44 25.12 -1.26
N LEU A 80 8.12 23.98 -1.20
CA LEU A 80 8.82 23.51 -2.39
C LEU A 80 7.73 23.43 -3.47
N PRO A 81 7.86 24.18 -4.57
CA PRO A 81 6.75 24.39 -5.49
C PRO A 81 6.60 23.13 -6.33
N LEU A 82 5.96 22.11 -5.78
CA LEU A 82 5.17 21.19 -6.59
C LEU A 82 3.91 21.96 -7.04
N GLY A 83 4.09 22.87 -8.02
CA GLY A 83 2.99 23.29 -8.89
C GLY A 83 2.40 24.70 -8.73
N VAL A 84 3.00 25.62 -7.96
CA VAL A 84 2.71 27.05 -8.14
C VAL A 84 4.01 27.81 -8.38
N SER A 85 4.56 27.58 -9.58
CA SER A 85 5.41 28.58 -10.20
C SER A 85 4.73 29.95 -10.07
N PRO A 86 5.43 31.03 -9.70
CA PRO A 86 4.90 32.40 -9.78
C PRO A 86 4.34 32.73 -11.17
N ASN A 87 4.75 31.93 -12.16
CA ASN A 87 4.34 31.97 -13.54
C ASN A 87 3.35 30.86 -13.90
N LEU A 88 2.59 30.24 -12.99
CA LEU A 88 1.61 29.20 -13.35
C LEU A 88 0.62 29.71 -14.41
N ALA A 89 0.17 30.96 -14.30
CA ALA A 89 -0.66 31.60 -15.31
C ALA A 89 0.06 31.73 -16.66
N ALA A 90 1.33 32.11 -16.67
CA ALA A 90 2.14 32.20 -17.88
C ALA A 90 2.50 30.82 -18.46
N ALA A 91 2.73 29.82 -17.63
CA ALA A 91 2.96 28.43 -18.02
C ALA A 91 1.70 27.82 -18.64
N LYS A 92 0.51 28.06 -18.05
CA LYS A 92 -0.78 27.70 -18.66
C LYS A 92 -0.97 28.39 -20.02
N LYS A 93 -0.65 29.68 -20.13
CA LYS A 93 -0.69 30.42 -21.39
C LYS A 93 0.27 29.84 -22.43
N ASN A 94 1.53 29.56 -22.06
CA ASN A 94 2.52 28.97 -22.97
C ASN A 94 2.15 27.55 -23.40
N ALA A 95 1.59 26.74 -22.49
CA ALA A 95 1.09 25.41 -22.81
C ALA A 95 -0.06 25.46 -23.84
N SER A 96 -0.96 26.45 -23.74
CA SER A 96 -2.04 26.64 -24.72
C SER A 96 -1.53 26.98 -26.13
N HIS A 97 -0.33 27.56 -26.23
CA HIS A 97 0.31 27.89 -27.51
C HIS A 97 1.32 26.83 -27.98
N ASN A 98 1.62 25.82 -27.18
CA ASN A 98 2.55 24.76 -27.56
C ASN A 98 1.95 23.92 -28.70
N MET A 99 2.57 23.97 -29.88
CA MET A 99 2.14 23.16 -31.03
C MET A 99 2.52 21.68 -30.90
N ASN A 100 3.43 21.35 -29.99
CA ASN A 100 3.87 19.98 -29.69
C ASN A 100 3.09 19.36 -28.53
N ALA A 101 2.25 20.12 -27.82
CA ALA A 101 1.34 19.55 -26.83
C ALA A 101 0.31 18.68 -27.56
N PRO A 102 -0.01 17.46 -27.07
CA PRO A 102 -1.06 16.64 -27.67
C PRO A 102 -2.38 17.41 -27.66
N ARG A 103 -2.74 17.99 -28.80
CA ARG A 103 -4.05 18.60 -29.01
C ARG A 103 -4.98 17.46 -29.36
N GLY A 104 -5.66 16.90 -28.35
CA GLY A 104 -6.78 16.01 -28.62
C GLY A 104 -7.73 16.72 -29.59
N GLY A 105 -7.91 16.16 -30.80
CA GLY A 105 -8.74 16.74 -31.86
C GLY A 105 -10.23 16.87 -31.48
N THR A 106 -10.57 16.34 -30.32
CA THR A 106 -11.76 16.64 -29.53
C THR A 106 -11.24 17.04 -28.15
N ALA A 107 -11.69 18.19 -27.63
CA ALA A 107 -11.72 18.32 -26.18
C ALA A 107 -12.45 17.07 -25.69
N LEU A 108 -11.83 16.29 -24.79
CA LEU A 108 -12.60 15.28 -24.06
C LEU A 108 -13.82 16.04 -23.56
N ALA A 109 -15.01 15.60 -23.96
CA ALA A 109 -16.23 16.21 -23.47
C ALA A 109 -16.07 16.27 -21.94
N ASP A 110 -16.18 17.47 -21.38
CA ASP A 110 -16.36 17.61 -19.94
C ASP A 110 -17.49 16.61 -19.60
N PRO A 111 -17.26 15.57 -18.77
CA PRO A 111 -18.17 14.44 -18.62
C PRO A 111 -19.57 14.76 -18.06
N GLY A 112 -20.10 15.98 -18.27
CA GLY A 112 -20.96 16.66 -17.34
C GLY A 112 -20.12 17.12 -16.16
N SER A 113 -20.60 18.15 -15.45
CA SER A 113 -20.09 18.53 -14.13
C SER A 113 -19.64 17.29 -13.39
N THR A 114 -18.32 17.08 -13.30
CA THR A 114 -17.78 16.32 -12.19
C THR A 114 -18.46 16.94 -10.99
N THR A 115 -19.20 16.13 -10.23
CA THR A 115 -19.85 16.59 -9.01
C THR A 115 -18.81 17.46 -8.31
N SER A 116 -19.10 18.76 -8.15
CA SER A 116 -18.22 19.73 -7.49
C SER A 116 -17.43 18.97 -6.43
N GLU A 117 -16.10 18.94 -6.46
CA GLU A 117 -15.31 18.35 -5.37
C GLU A 117 -15.86 18.97 -4.08
N LYS A 118 -16.75 18.24 -3.39
CA LYS A 118 -17.58 18.86 -2.33
C LYS A 118 -16.78 18.95 -1.04
N VAL A 119 -15.63 18.30 -1.00
CA VAL A 119 -14.84 18.12 0.20
C VAL A 119 -13.37 18.15 -0.16
N SER A 120 -12.68 19.14 0.38
CA SER A 120 -11.23 19.15 0.52
C SER A 120 -10.88 18.83 1.98
N PHE A 121 -9.71 18.25 2.20
CA PHE A 121 -9.15 18.07 3.54
C PHE A 121 -7.69 18.50 3.52
N ASN A 122 -7.26 19.24 4.54
CA ASN A 122 -5.89 19.77 4.60
C ASN A 122 -4.84 18.66 4.75
N GLY A 123 -5.25 17.50 5.29
CA GLY A 123 -4.35 16.38 5.56
C GLY A 123 -3.29 16.68 6.62
N MET A 124 -2.26 15.85 6.65
CA MET A 124 -1.04 16.05 7.42
C MET A 124 0.03 16.74 6.58
N ALA A 125 0.89 17.50 7.24
CA ALA A 125 2.09 18.07 6.67
C ALA A 125 3.32 17.54 7.41
N ASP A 126 4.47 17.54 6.76
CA ASP A 126 5.73 17.21 7.41
C ASP A 126 6.05 18.16 8.57
N SER A 127 6.67 17.61 9.61
CA SER A 127 7.13 18.35 10.79
C SER A 127 8.07 17.48 11.62
N ALA A 128 8.70 18.06 12.64
CA ALA A 128 9.52 17.32 13.59
C ALA A 128 8.74 16.30 14.43
N THR A 129 7.41 16.43 14.54
CA THR A 129 6.61 15.37 15.17
C THR A 129 6.22 14.28 14.19
N ILE A 130 5.97 14.62 12.92
CA ILE A 130 5.55 13.67 11.87
C ILE A 130 6.72 12.84 11.32
N CYS A 131 7.93 13.41 11.32
CA CYS A 131 9.19 12.74 11.03
C CYS A 131 10.23 13.12 12.10
N PRO A 132 10.22 12.47 13.28
CA PRO A 132 11.12 12.81 14.37
C PRO A 132 12.56 12.40 14.08
N PHE A 133 12.79 11.33 13.31
CA PHE A 133 14.14 10.79 13.03
C PHE A 133 15.09 11.86 12.48
N PHE A 134 14.59 12.75 11.61
CA PHE A 134 15.35 13.87 11.04
C PHE A 134 14.92 15.25 11.56
N GLY A 135 13.90 15.33 12.44
CA GLY A 135 13.27 16.60 12.83
C GLY A 135 12.44 17.26 11.71
N GLY A 136 11.94 16.44 10.79
CA GLY A 136 11.27 16.77 9.53
C GLY A 136 11.91 16.04 8.34
N CYS A 137 11.10 15.47 7.45
CA CYS A 137 11.52 14.71 6.28
C CYS A 137 11.08 15.45 5.00
N GLN A 138 12.04 15.91 4.19
CA GLN A 138 11.78 16.63 2.93
C GLN A 138 12.58 16.05 1.76
N PRO A 139 11.95 15.80 0.59
CA PRO A 139 10.51 15.93 0.34
C PRO A 139 9.69 14.91 1.15
N PRO A 140 8.42 15.21 1.46
CA PRO A 140 7.60 14.29 2.25
C PRO A 140 7.18 13.09 1.40
N ASP A 141 7.34 11.90 1.96
CA ASP A 141 6.72 10.70 1.41
C ASP A 141 5.25 10.65 1.80
N MET A 142 4.42 10.13 0.90
CA MET A 142 2.98 10.08 1.08
C MET A 142 2.41 8.67 0.88
N ALA A 143 1.37 8.40 1.66
CA ALA A 143 0.49 7.26 1.50
C ALA A 143 -0.97 7.74 1.55
N LEU A 144 -1.83 7.19 0.68
CA LEU A 144 -3.23 7.55 0.66
C LEU A 144 -4.10 6.36 0.27
N ALA A 145 -5.13 6.10 1.07
CA ALA A 145 -6.18 5.16 0.77
C ALA A 145 -7.55 5.79 1.06
N THR A 146 -8.55 5.45 0.26
CA THR A 146 -9.91 5.95 0.42
C THR A 146 -10.90 4.80 0.44
N SER A 147 -11.92 4.95 1.27
CA SER A 147 -13.08 4.07 1.36
C SER A 147 -14.35 4.91 1.15
N PRO A 148 -15.54 4.29 1.07
CA PRO A 148 -16.79 5.03 0.99
C PRO A 148 -17.11 5.93 2.20
N GLN A 149 -16.34 5.88 3.30
CA GLN A 149 -16.62 6.64 4.53
C GLN A 149 -15.42 7.38 5.12
N PHE A 150 -14.21 6.93 4.79
CA PHE A 150 -12.98 7.40 5.41
C PHE A 150 -11.85 7.58 4.38
N VAL A 151 -10.95 8.50 4.69
CA VAL A 151 -9.66 8.69 4.04
C VAL A 151 -8.56 8.35 5.05
N PHE A 152 -7.67 7.44 4.70
CA PHE A 152 -6.50 7.10 5.49
C PHE A 152 -5.24 7.63 4.81
N GLN A 153 -4.51 8.49 5.51
CA GLN A 153 -3.34 9.16 5.00
C GLN A 153 -2.12 8.81 5.85
N GLY A 154 -1.01 8.51 5.19
CA GLY A 154 0.32 8.52 5.80
C GLY A 154 1.15 9.68 5.24
N VAL A 155 1.91 10.35 6.10
CA VAL A 155 2.93 11.32 5.70
C VAL A 155 4.18 11.01 6.50
N ASN A 156 5.28 10.73 5.80
CA ASN A 156 6.54 10.27 6.39
C ASN A 156 6.28 9.14 7.41
N THR A 157 6.51 9.40 8.70
CA THR A 157 6.38 8.39 9.76
C THR A 157 5.14 8.55 10.63
N SER A 158 4.05 9.09 10.07
CA SER A 158 2.78 9.17 10.81
C SER A 158 1.57 8.89 9.94
N PHE A 159 0.52 8.37 10.56
CA PHE A 159 -0.76 8.06 9.92
C PHE A 159 -1.94 8.77 10.59
N ALA A 160 -2.92 9.19 9.79
CA ALA A 160 -4.17 9.79 10.27
C ALA A 160 -5.38 9.28 9.47
N LEU A 161 -6.52 9.21 10.15
CA LEU A 161 -7.80 8.84 9.56
C LEU A 161 -8.73 10.05 9.55
N TYR A 162 -9.35 10.30 8.42
CA TYR A 162 -10.32 11.36 8.19
C TYR A 162 -11.65 10.77 7.76
N ASP A 163 -12.75 11.46 8.04
CA ASP A 163 -14.03 11.16 7.42
C ASP A 163 -14.14 11.78 6.02
N ASN A 164 -15.18 11.41 5.28
CA ASN A 164 -15.44 11.95 3.95
C ASN A 164 -15.82 13.43 3.91
N SER A 165 -15.96 14.11 5.05
CA SER A 165 -16.10 15.56 5.14
C SER A 165 -14.77 16.27 5.43
N GLY A 166 -13.67 15.51 5.51
CA GLY A 166 -12.33 16.02 5.74
C GLY A 166 -11.99 16.28 7.20
N HIS A 167 -12.87 15.92 8.14
CA HIS A 167 -12.58 16.03 9.56
C HIS A 167 -11.70 14.86 10.00
N ARG A 168 -10.67 15.16 10.80
CA ARG A 168 -9.79 14.14 11.35
C ARG A 168 -10.51 13.37 12.45
N VAL A 169 -10.63 12.07 12.26
CA VAL A 169 -11.29 11.12 13.18
C VAL A 169 -10.28 10.48 14.13
N ALA A 170 -9.03 10.28 13.68
CA ALA A 170 -7.95 9.73 14.49
C ALA A 170 -6.57 10.19 14.00
N GLY A 171 -5.59 10.15 14.90
CA GLY A 171 -4.21 10.53 14.64
C GLY A 171 -3.97 12.05 14.56
N PRO A 172 -2.76 12.48 14.18
CA PRO A 172 -1.64 11.65 13.69
C PRO A 172 -1.11 10.66 14.73
N VAL A 173 -0.76 9.46 14.30
CA VAL A 173 -0.11 8.42 15.13
C VAL A 173 1.23 8.08 14.49
N ASN A 174 2.30 8.12 15.28
CA ASN A 174 3.63 7.74 14.83
C ASN A 174 3.67 6.28 14.34
N SER A 175 4.37 5.99 13.25
CA SER A 175 4.51 4.65 12.68
C SER A 175 5.07 3.64 13.68
N GLN A 176 6.02 4.04 14.53
CA GLN A 176 6.56 3.16 15.57
C GLN A 176 5.46 2.70 16.53
N VAL A 177 4.58 3.63 16.92
CA VAL A 177 3.44 3.34 17.81
C VAL A 177 2.36 2.55 17.08
N PHE A 178 2.02 2.93 15.85
CA PHE A 178 1.01 2.29 15.02
C PHE A 178 1.33 0.81 14.78
N PHE A 179 2.54 0.50 14.31
CA PHE A 179 2.96 -0.88 14.05
C PHE A 179 3.54 -1.60 15.28
N GLY A 180 3.65 -0.94 16.44
CA GLY A 180 4.27 -1.54 17.63
C GLY A 180 5.75 -1.90 17.44
N VAL A 181 6.50 -1.11 16.68
CA VAL A 181 7.90 -1.40 16.32
C VAL A 181 8.81 -1.28 17.54
N PRO A 182 9.56 -2.33 17.91
CA PRO A 182 10.50 -2.26 19.02
C PRO A 182 11.73 -1.41 18.66
N ASN A 183 12.35 -0.79 19.67
CA ASN A 183 13.63 -0.10 19.48
C ASN A 183 14.71 -1.05 18.95
N PRO A 184 15.61 -0.54 18.08
CA PRO A 184 16.65 -1.35 17.46
C PRO A 184 17.64 -1.90 18.49
N LYS A 185 18.38 -2.94 18.09
CA LYS A 185 19.33 -3.66 18.97
C LYS A 185 20.78 -3.39 18.56
N PRO A 186 21.74 -3.36 19.50
CA PRO A 186 21.54 -3.40 20.95
C PRO A 186 20.78 -2.16 21.44
N ALA A 187 20.18 -2.22 22.63
CA ALA A 187 19.39 -1.11 23.16
C ALA A 187 20.23 0.19 23.19
N GLY A 188 19.67 1.30 22.69
CA GLY A 188 20.36 2.58 22.61
C GLY A 188 21.42 2.67 21.50
N CYS A 189 21.46 1.72 20.56
CA CYS A 189 22.36 1.79 19.41
C CYS A 189 22.08 2.99 18.49
N ASP A 190 20.82 3.43 18.42
CA ASP A 190 20.40 4.66 17.76
C ASP A 190 19.58 5.51 18.75
N PRO A 191 20.02 6.73 19.10
CA PRO A 191 19.25 7.63 19.96
C PRO A 191 17.98 8.17 19.29
N ALA A 192 17.87 8.13 17.96
CA ALA A 192 16.69 8.58 17.23
C ALA A 192 15.55 7.54 17.25
N GLY A 193 15.81 6.30 17.70
CA GLY A 193 14.86 5.19 17.66
C GLY A 193 14.98 4.39 16.36
N PRO A 194 13.99 3.53 16.05
CA PRO A 194 14.01 2.76 14.81
C PRO A 194 13.84 3.67 13.60
N PHE A 195 14.59 3.40 12.54
CA PHE A 195 14.39 4.10 11.29
C PHE A 195 13.23 3.47 10.51
N LEU A 196 12.19 4.26 10.28
CA LEU A 196 11.00 3.87 9.53
C LEU A 196 10.85 4.79 8.32
N SER A 197 10.58 4.22 7.16
CA SER A 197 10.39 4.97 5.90
C SER A 197 9.30 4.35 5.01
N ASP A 198 8.99 5.03 3.92
CA ASP A 198 8.19 4.53 2.80
C ASP A 198 6.77 4.12 3.20
N PRO A 199 5.96 5.05 3.76
CA PRO A 199 4.59 4.75 4.10
C PRO A 199 3.83 4.31 2.85
N ARG A 200 2.99 3.28 3.03
CA ARG A 200 2.01 2.82 2.05
C ARG A 200 0.65 2.65 2.70
N ALA A 201 -0.40 2.95 1.95
CA ALA A 201 -1.77 2.83 2.40
C ALA A 201 -2.64 2.32 1.25
N PHE A 202 -3.50 1.35 1.53
CA PHE A 202 -4.44 0.78 0.58
C PHE A 202 -5.77 0.47 1.26
N TYR A 203 -6.85 0.46 0.49
CA TYR A 203 -8.17 0.01 0.95
C TYR A 203 -8.58 -1.20 0.12
N ASP A 204 -8.91 -2.31 0.78
CA ASP A 204 -9.47 -3.48 0.10
C ASP A 204 -11.00 -3.43 0.16
N PRO A 205 -11.69 -3.15 -0.96
CA PRO A 205 -13.14 -3.05 -0.97
C PRO A 205 -13.85 -4.39 -0.73
N ASN A 206 -13.16 -5.52 -0.87
CA ASN A 206 -13.76 -6.84 -0.64
C ASN A 206 -13.90 -7.15 0.84
N THR A 207 -12.94 -6.71 1.66
CA THR A 207 -12.92 -6.94 3.12
C THR A 207 -13.35 -5.71 3.92
N GLY A 208 -13.34 -4.52 3.30
CA GLY A 208 -13.60 -3.26 3.99
C GLY A 208 -12.48 -2.84 4.94
N LEU A 209 -11.28 -3.41 4.79
CA LEU A 209 -10.13 -3.12 5.64
C LEU A 209 -9.19 -2.12 4.94
N PHE A 210 -8.63 -1.22 5.74
CA PHE A 210 -7.44 -0.49 5.35
C PHE A 210 -6.21 -1.36 5.60
N TRP A 211 -5.21 -1.17 4.75
CA TRP A 211 -3.91 -1.79 4.81
C TRP A 211 -2.85 -0.71 4.83
N ALA A 212 -1.82 -0.88 5.66
CA ALA A 212 -0.68 0.00 5.75
C ALA A 212 0.61 -0.81 5.65
N ALA A 213 1.67 -0.21 5.09
CA ALA A 213 3.02 -0.74 5.26
C ALA A 213 4.04 0.35 5.58
N MET A 214 5.15 -0.11 6.15
CA MET A 214 6.32 0.69 6.48
C MET A 214 7.59 -0.16 6.30
N LEU A 215 8.63 0.45 5.74
CA LEU A 215 9.98 -0.09 5.78
C LEU A 215 10.62 0.18 7.15
N GLN A 216 11.34 -0.80 7.67
CA GLN A 216 12.35 -0.61 8.72
C GLN A 216 13.71 -1.08 8.22
N ILE A 217 14.73 -0.23 8.36
CA ILE A 217 16.12 -0.60 8.11
C ILE A 217 17.03 -0.12 9.23
N GLU A 218 18.07 -0.89 9.54
CA GLU A 218 19.06 -0.55 10.56
C GLU A 218 20.45 -0.98 10.08
N ASN A 219 21.47 -0.18 10.39
CA ASN A 219 22.86 -0.43 9.98
C ASN A 219 23.00 -0.70 8.47
N VAL A 220 22.31 0.11 7.67
CA VAL A 220 22.42 0.10 6.21
C VAL A 220 23.43 1.18 5.81
N GLU A 221 24.43 0.77 5.03
CA GLU A 221 25.48 1.63 4.46
C GLU A 221 26.25 2.50 5.47
N GLY A 222 26.18 2.16 6.77
CA GLY A 222 26.79 2.95 7.84
C GLY A 222 26.14 4.33 8.07
N ALA A 223 25.01 4.62 7.42
CA ALA A 223 24.31 5.90 7.52
C ALA A 223 23.21 5.89 8.59
N ILE A 224 22.38 4.84 8.58
CA ILE A 224 21.22 4.70 9.48
C ILE A 224 21.58 3.72 10.60
N GLY A 225 21.44 4.13 11.86
CA GLY A 225 21.74 3.29 13.02
C GLY A 225 23.07 2.52 12.90
N PRO A 226 24.22 3.14 12.62
CA PRO A 226 25.46 2.44 12.28
C PRO A 226 26.00 1.52 13.40
N LYS A 227 25.54 1.75 14.64
CA LYS A 227 25.88 0.92 15.81
C LYS A 227 24.85 -0.18 16.06
N CYS A 228 23.75 -0.19 15.32
CA CYS A 228 22.70 -1.18 15.43
C CYS A 228 23.07 -2.47 14.69
N LYS A 229 22.37 -3.55 15.04
CA LYS A 229 22.40 -4.80 14.29
C LYS A 229 21.70 -4.55 12.96
N PHE A 230 22.30 -5.05 11.88
CA PHE A 230 21.68 -5.01 10.56
C PHE A 230 20.26 -5.56 10.60
N LEU A 231 19.34 -4.79 10.00
CA LEU A 231 17.92 -5.12 9.90
C LEU A 231 17.39 -4.58 8.57
N SER A 232 16.53 -5.36 7.93
CA SER A 232 15.74 -4.96 6.77
C SER A 232 14.40 -5.67 6.87
N GLN A 233 13.32 -4.95 7.12
CA GLN A 233 12.01 -5.52 7.40
C GLN A 233 10.87 -4.69 6.81
N TYR A 234 9.79 -5.37 6.44
CA TYR A 234 8.51 -4.72 6.20
C TYR A 234 7.56 -4.97 7.35
N TRP A 235 6.96 -3.90 7.84
CA TRP A 235 5.80 -3.93 8.73
C TRP A 235 4.56 -3.72 7.89
N ILE A 236 3.57 -4.59 8.05
CA ILE A 236 2.30 -4.53 7.34
C ILE A 236 1.19 -4.64 8.37
N ALA A 237 0.22 -3.74 8.31
CA ALA A 237 -0.96 -3.78 9.16
C ALA A 237 -2.22 -3.81 8.32
N ASN A 238 -3.27 -4.45 8.84
CA ASN A 238 -4.62 -4.18 8.41
C ASN A 238 -5.45 -3.69 9.58
N PHE A 239 -6.45 -2.85 9.31
CA PHE A 239 -7.38 -2.45 10.35
C PHE A 239 -8.76 -2.09 9.79
N ASN A 240 -9.77 -2.24 10.65
CA ASN A 240 -11.11 -1.76 10.38
C ASN A 240 -11.27 -0.34 10.97
N PRO A 241 -11.62 0.67 10.17
CA PRO A 241 -11.66 2.07 10.62
C PRO A 241 -12.80 2.36 11.62
N THR A 242 -13.83 1.50 11.66
CA THR A 242 -15.02 1.65 12.52
C THR A 242 -14.81 0.97 13.85
N SER A 243 -14.41 -0.30 13.87
CA SER A 243 -14.13 -1.01 15.13
C SER A 243 -12.76 -0.64 15.71
N GLY A 244 -11.86 -0.11 14.88
CA GLY A 244 -10.48 0.17 15.21
C GLY A 244 -9.59 -1.08 15.20
N ALA A 245 -10.14 -2.29 15.12
CA ALA A 245 -9.39 -3.53 15.27
C ALA A 245 -8.29 -3.67 14.20
N GLU A 246 -7.07 -3.93 14.67
CA GLU A 246 -5.86 -4.01 13.87
C GLU A 246 -5.19 -5.39 13.96
N CYS A 247 -4.54 -5.83 12.88
CA CYS A 247 -3.56 -6.91 12.89
C CYS A 247 -2.26 -6.41 12.27
N VAL A 248 -1.14 -6.61 12.96
CA VAL A 248 0.20 -6.24 12.48
C VAL A 248 1.00 -7.50 12.16
N TYR A 249 1.79 -7.41 11.10
CA TYR A 249 2.67 -8.43 10.56
C TYR A 249 4.04 -7.80 10.33
N ASN A 250 5.12 -8.56 10.52
CA ASN A 250 6.43 -8.17 10.02
C ASN A 250 7.05 -9.29 9.16
N PHE A 251 7.92 -8.87 8.26
CA PHE A 251 8.57 -9.73 7.29
C PHE A 251 10.06 -9.43 7.27
N ASP A 252 10.89 -10.44 7.50
CA ASP A 252 12.34 -10.32 7.32
C ASP A 252 12.66 -10.22 5.83
N MET A 253 13.04 -9.02 5.42
CA MET A 253 13.39 -8.72 4.04
C MET A 253 14.89 -8.82 3.78
N ALA A 254 15.72 -9.04 4.82
CA ALA A 254 17.14 -9.34 4.63
C ALA A 254 17.34 -10.70 3.94
N LEU A 255 16.42 -11.64 4.15
CA LEU A 255 16.42 -12.98 3.54
C LEU A 255 17.76 -13.71 3.69
N GLY A 256 18.41 -13.56 4.86
CA GLY A 256 19.72 -14.15 5.15
C GLY A 256 20.93 -13.43 4.54
N THR A 257 20.73 -12.26 3.96
CA THR A 257 21.79 -11.43 3.33
C THR A 257 22.02 -10.14 4.11
N LYS A 258 22.89 -9.26 3.58
CA LYS A 258 23.04 -7.85 4.01
C LYS A 258 22.43 -6.86 3.01
N ASN A 259 21.64 -7.36 2.07
CA ASN A 259 20.86 -6.52 1.17
C ASN A 259 19.65 -5.99 1.93
N PHE A 260 19.27 -4.75 1.64
CA PHE A 260 18.10 -4.15 2.26
C PHE A 260 16.98 -4.00 1.24
N ALA A 261 15.75 -4.10 1.72
CA ALA A 261 14.59 -3.84 0.91
C ALA A 261 14.27 -2.35 0.93
N ASP A 262 13.71 -1.87 -0.16
CA ASP A 262 13.19 -0.53 -0.26
C ASP A 262 12.01 -0.51 -1.24
N TYR A 263 11.21 0.54 -1.14
CA TYR A 263 10.08 0.83 -1.99
C TYR A 263 9.00 -0.26 -1.96
N THR A 264 8.36 -0.43 -0.79
CA THR A 264 7.26 -1.39 -0.62
C THR A 264 6.13 -1.11 -1.62
N GLN A 265 5.61 -2.17 -2.25
CA GLN A 265 4.39 -2.11 -3.03
C GLN A 265 3.42 -3.21 -2.63
N PHE A 266 2.14 -2.97 -2.87
CA PHE A 266 1.08 -3.95 -2.66
C PHE A 266 0.39 -4.34 -3.97
N GLY A 267 -0.09 -5.57 -4.01
CA GLY A 267 -1.05 -6.08 -4.98
C GLY A 267 -2.18 -6.80 -4.26
N PHE A 268 -3.42 -6.55 -4.67
CA PHE A 268 -4.60 -7.14 -4.06
C PHE A 268 -5.36 -8.01 -5.07
N SER A 269 -5.92 -9.09 -4.57
CA SER A 269 -6.95 -9.89 -5.23
C SER A 269 -8.01 -10.26 -4.20
N GLY A 270 -9.18 -10.75 -4.63
CA GLY A 270 -10.25 -11.15 -3.70
C GLY A 270 -9.90 -12.28 -2.72
N LYS A 271 -8.70 -12.87 -2.79
CA LYS A 271 -8.23 -13.95 -1.90
C LYS A 271 -6.81 -13.79 -1.38
N THR A 272 -6.05 -12.83 -1.91
CA THR A 272 -4.61 -12.77 -1.67
C THR A 272 -4.15 -11.34 -1.70
N ILE A 273 -3.28 -11.02 -0.75
CA ILE A 273 -2.52 -9.78 -0.69
C ILE A 273 -1.09 -10.17 -0.95
N ALA A 274 -0.51 -9.57 -1.98
CA ALA A 274 0.88 -9.66 -2.30
C ALA A 274 1.54 -8.33 -1.94
N PHE A 275 2.81 -8.39 -1.60
CA PHE A 275 3.66 -7.21 -1.50
C PHE A 275 5.03 -7.53 -2.08
N THR A 276 5.73 -6.49 -2.51
CA THR A 276 7.08 -6.60 -3.08
C THR A 276 7.92 -5.41 -2.69
N GLY A 277 9.22 -5.50 -2.94
CA GLY A 277 10.18 -4.42 -2.76
C GLY A 277 11.35 -4.59 -3.72
N ASN A 278 12.11 -3.53 -3.88
CA ASN A 278 13.41 -3.58 -4.53
C ASN A 278 14.43 -4.07 -3.49
N MET A 279 15.28 -5.02 -3.88
CA MET A 279 16.39 -5.47 -3.04
C MET A 279 17.66 -4.76 -3.50
N PHE A 280 18.18 -3.87 -2.65
CA PHE A 280 19.42 -3.16 -2.89
C PHE A 280 20.58 -3.96 -2.33
N ASN A 281 21.60 -4.14 -3.17
CA ASN A 281 22.87 -4.71 -2.78
C ASN A 281 23.92 -3.59 -2.75
N GLN A 282 25.00 -3.74 -1.98
CA GLN A 282 26.04 -2.71 -1.84
C GLN A 282 26.75 -2.33 -3.16
N ALA A 283 26.57 -3.07 -4.25
CA ALA A 283 27.15 -2.78 -5.56
C ALA A 283 26.18 -2.04 -6.51
N GLY A 284 24.97 -1.69 -6.05
CA GLY A 284 23.90 -1.07 -6.84
C GLY A 284 22.73 -2.01 -7.06
#